data_AF-A0A9E4VLN6-F1
#
_entry.id   AF-A0A9E4VLN6-F1
#
_cell.length_a   1.000
_cell.length_b   1.000
_cell.length_c   1.000
_cell.angle_alpha   90.00
_cell.angle_beta   90.00
_cell.angle_gamma   90.00
#
_symmetry.space_group_name_H-M   'P 1'
#
loop_
_entity.id
_entity.type
_entity.pdbx_description
1 polymer ?
#
loop_
_entity_poly.entity_id
_entity_poly.type
_entity_poly.pdbx_seq_one_letter_code
_entity_poly.pdbx_strand_id
1 'polypeptide(L)'
;PGQAAEPEVAEPEQPAEPVEVVRPAESIAAETVPVAVSETIPEEAPAPETKRSEDVLERSRQALASGDTQVAVELYGDLVKRKKSLESVIEDLRIAVDRTPDNPDLWQVLGDAYMRDDQTDEAINAYRKGMETA
;
A
#
# COMPACT_ATOMS: atom_id res chain seq x y z
N PRO A 1 -33.84 34.16 62.45
CA PRO A 1 -34.49 35.20 61.61
C PRO A 1 -33.63 35.50 60.37
N GLY A 2 -34.01 35.11 59.15
CA GLY A 2 -35.34 34.74 58.70
C GLY A 2 -35.95 35.86 57.86
N GLN A 3 -35.61 35.86 56.58
CA GLN A 3 -36.25 36.49 55.42
C GLN A 3 -35.40 36.06 54.22
N ALA A 4 -35.89 35.81 53.01
CA ALA A 4 -37.21 35.58 52.41
C ALA A 4 -36.94 35.64 50.89
N ALA A 5 -37.91 35.23 50.06
CA ALA A 5 -37.92 35.39 48.59
C ALA A 5 -36.95 34.51 47.77
N GLU A 6 -37.47 33.35 47.37
CA GLU A 6 -37.41 32.85 45.99
C GLU A 6 -38.26 33.78 45.05
N PRO A 7 -38.41 33.56 43.72
CA PRO A 7 -37.75 32.63 42.79
C PRO A 7 -37.28 33.29 41.45
N GLU A 8 -36.83 32.46 40.50
CA GLU A 8 -36.89 32.66 39.03
C GLU A 8 -36.01 33.79 38.41
N VAL A 9 -35.46 33.69 37.19
CA VAL A 9 -35.84 32.94 35.98
C VAL A 9 -34.58 32.46 35.22
N ALA A 10 -34.61 31.25 34.63
CA ALA A 10 -34.08 30.88 33.29
C ALA A 10 -33.74 29.38 33.16
N GLU A 11 -34.73 28.61 32.75
CA GLU A 11 -34.63 27.33 32.03
C GLU A 11 -34.06 27.53 30.60
N PRO A 12 -33.76 26.49 29.79
CA PRO A 12 -33.06 25.22 30.08
C PRO A 12 -31.96 24.90 29.02
N GLU A 13 -31.60 23.61 28.89
CA GLU A 13 -31.04 22.94 27.69
C GLU A 13 -29.53 23.10 27.38
N GLN A 14 -28.79 22.05 27.02
CA GLN A 14 -29.08 20.61 26.87
C GLN A 14 -27.77 19.78 27.12
N PRO A 15 -27.82 18.44 27.28
CA PRO A 15 -26.74 17.68 27.93
C PRO A 15 -25.58 17.30 27.00
N ALA A 16 -24.39 17.21 27.59
CA ALA A 16 -23.27 16.44 27.06
C ALA A 16 -22.82 15.44 28.13
N GLU A 17 -23.13 14.16 27.93
CA GLU A 17 -22.72 13.09 28.85
C GLU A 17 -21.22 12.74 28.71
N PRO A 18 -20.59 12.16 29.75
CA PRO A 18 -19.15 12.36 29.97
C PRO A 18 -18.30 11.09 29.76
N VAL A 19 -17.08 11.23 29.24
CA VAL A 19 -15.96 10.34 29.59
C VAL A 19 -14.63 11.10 29.66
N GLU A 20 -14.16 11.32 30.90
CA GLU A 20 -12.88 11.91 31.28
C GLU A 20 -12.38 11.22 32.59
N VAL A 21 -11.11 10.88 32.85
CA VAL A 21 -9.85 11.12 32.13
C VAL A 21 -9.02 9.82 32.02
N VAL A 22 -8.45 9.55 30.84
CA VAL A 22 -7.04 9.22 30.52
C VAL A 22 -6.15 8.46 31.57
N ARG A 23 -5.18 7.67 31.09
CA ARG A 23 -3.89 7.29 31.74
C ARG A 23 -3.26 6.05 31.01
N PRO A 24 -1.97 5.66 31.20
CA PRO A 24 -1.07 5.57 30.03
C PRO A 24 -0.18 4.32 29.93
N ALA A 25 0.39 4.06 28.74
CA ALA A 25 1.76 3.52 28.58
C ALA A 25 2.29 3.72 27.14
N GLU A 26 3.60 3.81 27.01
CA GLU A 26 4.43 4.07 25.81
C GLU A 26 4.46 2.93 24.76
N SER A 27 5.27 3.16 23.70
CA SER A 27 5.77 2.20 22.67
C SER A 27 5.01 2.25 21.34
N ILE A 28 5.60 2.50 20.16
CA ILE A 28 7.00 2.75 19.75
C ILE A 28 7.04 3.63 18.48
N ALA A 29 8.21 4.17 18.16
CA ALA A 29 8.44 4.99 16.98
C ALA A 29 8.39 4.21 15.65
N ALA A 30 7.74 4.80 14.65
CA ALA A 30 8.03 4.60 13.24
C ALA A 30 7.78 5.93 12.50
N GLU A 31 8.82 6.74 12.37
CA GLU A 31 8.80 7.93 11.52
C GLU A 31 8.95 7.50 10.05
N THR A 32 7.83 7.40 9.34
CA THR A 32 7.82 7.49 7.87
C THR A 32 6.70 8.42 7.44
N VAL A 33 7.11 9.50 6.78
CA VAL A 33 6.28 10.63 6.33
C VAL A 33 4.96 10.23 5.65
N PRO A 34 3.82 10.84 6.02
CA PRO A 34 2.58 10.71 5.25
C PRO A 34 2.64 11.62 4.02
N VAL A 35 3.23 11.14 2.93
CA VAL A 35 3.10 11.81 1.62
C VAL A 35 1.79 11.37 0.99
N ALA A 36 0.73 12.11 1.29
CA ALA A 36 -0.51 12.03 0.52
C ALA A 36 -0.26 12.61 -0.87
N VAL A 37 -0.25 11.76 -1.90
CA VAL A 37 -0.63 12.17 -3.25
C VAL A 37 -2.03 11.64 -3.50
N SER A 38 -3.01 12.53 -3.29
CA SER A 38 -4.29 12.39 -3.97
C SER A 38 -4.06 12.71 -5.43
N GLU A 39 -3.95 11.70 -6.29
CA GLU A 39 -4.30 11.91 -7.69
C GLU A 39 -5.15 10.73 -8.20
N THR A 40 -6.34 11.08 -8.64
CA THR A 40 -7.34 10.16 -9.17
C THR A 40 -6.84 9.62 -10.50
N ILE A 41 -6.28 8.42 -10.51
CA ILE A 41 -5.96 7.74 -11.77
C ILE A 41 -7.30 7.36 -12.44
N PRO A 42 -7.63 7.90 -13.63
CA PRO A 42 -8.90 7.61 -14.26
C PRO A 42 -8.96 6.14 -14.70
N GLU A 43 -10.12 5.53 -14.48
CA GLU A 43 -10.48 4.19 -14.95
C GLU A 43 -10.45 4.13 -16.49
N GLU A 44 -9.26 3.93 -17.07
CA GLU A 44 -9.10 3.79 -18.52
C GLU A 44 -9.65 2.43 -18.96
N ALA A 45 -10.74 2.47 -19.73
CA ALA A 45 -11.54 1.29 -20.02
C ALA A 45 -10.72 0.15 -20.68
N PRO A 46 -10.91 -1.12 -20.26
CA PRO A 46 -10.05 -2.22 -20.69
C PRO A 46 -10.19 -2.50 -22.19
N ALA A 47 -9.15 -2.14 -22.94
CA ALA A 47 -8.94 -2.58 -24.31
C ALA A 47 -8.84 -4.12 -24.37
N PRO A 48 -9.13 -4.77 -25.53
CA PRO A 48 -9.05 -6.23 -25.66
C PRO A 48 -7.63 -6.79 -25.41
N GLU A 49 -6.61 -5.94 -25.40
CA GLU A 49 -5.23 -6.29 -25.03
C GLU A 49 -5.00 -6.45 -23.52
N THR A 50 -5.83 -5.85 -22.67
CA THR A 50 -5.79 -6.02 -21.20
C THR A 50 -6.03 -7.48 -20.84
N LYS A 51 -7.01 -8.12 -21.50
CA LYS A 51 -7.45 -9.50 -21.22
C LYS A 51 -6.37 -10.57 -21.34
N ARG A 52 -5.38 -10.37 -22.21
CA ARG A 52 -4.22 -11.28 -22.36
C ARG A 52 -3.12 -11.02 -21.34
N SER A 53 -3.10 -9.82 -20.76
CA SER A 53 -2.14 -9.38 -19.74
C SER A 53 -2.63 -9.81 -18.36
N GLU A 54 -3.94 -9.73 -18.12
CA GLU A 54 -4.63 -10.26 -16.94
C GLU A 54 -4.43 -11.78 -16.77
N ASP A 55 -4.55 -12.57 -17.86
CA ASP A 55 -4.26 -14.02 -17.86
C ASP A 55 -2.82 -14.34 -17.41
N VAL A 56 -1.84 -13.61 -17.95
CA VAL A 56 -0.43 -13.77 -17.55
C VAL A 56 -0.23 -13.31 -16.10
N LEU A 57 -0.85 -12.21 -15.66
CA LEU A 57 -0.77 -11.69 -14.30
C LEU A 57 -1.34 -12.67 -13.26
N GLU A 58 -2.51 -13.24 -13.53
CA GLU A 58 -3.14 -14.27 -12.69
C GLU A 58 -2.26 -15.53 -12.60
N ARG A 59 -1.65 -15.93 -13.73
CA ARG A 59 -0.70 -17.05 -13.75
C ARG A 59 0.58 -16.75 -12.96
N SER A 60 1.10 -15.52 -13.01
CA SER A 60 2.24 -15.09 -12.18
C SER A 60 1.92 -15.17 -10.69
N ARG A 61 0.74 -14.65 -10.29
CA ARG A 61 0.20 -14.73 -8.93
C ARG A 61 0.09 -16.17 -8.44
N GLN A 62 -0.46 -17.05 -9.26
CA GLN A 62 -0.61 -18.46 -8.94
C GLN A 62 0.76 -19.16 -8.80
N ALA A 63 1.76 -18.80 -9.62
CA ALA A 63 3.12 -19.31 -9.50
C ALA A 63 3.77 -18.89 -8.16
N LEU A 64 3.68 -17.61 -7.77
CA LEU A 64 4.13 -17.16 -6.43
C LEU A 64 3.42 -17.93 -5.31
N ALA A 65 2.09 -18.06 -5.40
CA ALA A 65 1.29 -18.76 -4.39
C ALA A 65 1.61 -20.27 -4.30
N SER A 66 2.11 -20.87 -5.37
CA SER A 66 2.54 -22.28 -5.41
C SER A 66 3.97 -22.49 -4.90
N GLY A 67 4.75 -21.41 -4.72
CA GLY A 67 6.19 -21.46 -4.43
C GLY A 67 7.08 -21.52 -5.67
N ASP A 68 6.51 -21.47 -6.87
CA ASP A 68 7.22 -21.45 -8.16
C ASP A 68 7.73 -20.03 -8.49
N THR A 69 8.49 -19.42 -7.57
CA THR A 69 8.96 -18.03 -7.67
C THR A 69 9.71 -17.75 -8.97
N GLN A 70 10.49 -18.72 -9.47
CA GLN A 70 11.20 -18.59 -10.75
C GLN A 70 10.24 -18.36 -11.93
N VAL A 71 9.14 -19.11 -11.98
CA VAL A 71 8.14 -19.00 -13.06
C VAL A 71 7.40 -17.66 -12.95
N ALA A 72 7.10 -17.23 -11.74
CA ALA A 72 6.51 -15.92 -11.49
C ALA A 72 7.42 -14.78 -11.97
N VAL A 73 8.70 -14.78 -11.59
CA VAL A 73 9.73 -13.81 -12.02
C VAL A 73 9.76 -13.69 -13.56
N GLU A 74 9.74 -14.79 -14.29
CA GLU A 74 9.73 -14.76 -15.76
C GLU A 74 8.43 -14.16 -16.34
N LEU A 75 7.28 -14.52 -15.79
CA LEU A 75 5.97 -14.04 -16.27
C LEU A 75 5.74 -12.55 -15.95
N TYR A 76 6.08 -12.09 -14.74
CA TYR A 76 6.10 -10.66 -14.40
C TYR A 76 7.11 -9.93 -15.29
N GLY A 77 8.30 -10.50 -15.52
CA GLY A 77 9.31 -9.92 -16.41
C GLY A 77 8.82 -9.72 -17.85
N ASP A 78 7.97 -10.61 -18.38
CA ASP A 78 7.35 -10.45 -19.70
C ASP A 78 6.30 -9.32 -19.72
N LEU A 79 5.43 -9.23 -18.70
CA LEU A 79 4.47 -8.13 -18.55
C LEU A 79 5.18 -6.77 -18.47
N VAL A 80 6.21 -6.70 -17.64
CA VAL A 80 7.05 -5.53 -17.41
C VAL A 80 7.78 -5.10 -18.68
N LYS A 81 8.38 -6.04 -19.43
CA LYS A 81 8.99 -5.77 -20.75
C LYS A 81 8.00 -5.18 -21.75
N ARG A 82 6.72 -5.55 -21.66
CA ARG A 82 5.65 -5.08 -22.55
C ARG A 82 4.96 -3.79 -22.06
N LYS A 83 5.38 -3.22 -20.93
CA LYS A 83 4.69 -2.11 -20.22
C LYS A 83 3.18 -2.40 -20.01
N LYS A 84 2.82 -3.63 -19.60
CA LYS A 84 1.40 -4.00 -19.37
C LYS A 84 1.14 -4.32 -17.90
N SER A 85 0.05 -3.78 -17.38
CA SER A 85 -0.40 -3.94 -15.99
C SER A 85 0.69 -3.59 -14.96
N LEU A 86 1.54 -2.61 -15.27
CA LEU A 86 2.74 -2.27 -14.48
C LEU A 86 2.41 -2.01 -13.00
N GLU A 87 1.42 -1.17 -12.73
CA GLU A 87 0.92 -0.89 -11.36
C GLU A 87 0.59 -2.18 -10.60
N SER A 88 -0.24 -3.06 -11.19
CA SER A 88 -0.64 -4.33 -10.55
C SER A 88 0.52 -5.31 -10.40
N VAL A 89 1.52 -5.27 -11.30
CA VAL A 89 2.74 -6.07 -11.19
C VAL A 89 3.64 -5.54 -10.07
N ILE A 90 3.78 -4.22 -9.94
CA ILE A 90 4.53 -3.56 -8.87
C ILE A 90 3.92 -3.91 -7.51
N GLU A 91 2.60 -3.79 -7.35
CA GLU A 91 1.92 -4.17 -6.10
C GLU A 91 2.16 -5.63 -5.73
N ASP A 92 2.03 -6.56 -6.69
CA ASP A 92 2.29 -7.98 -6.46
C ASP A 92 3.73 -8.26 -6.05
N LEU A 93 4.69 -7.69 -6.78
CA LEU A 93 6.11 -7.89 -6.51
C LEU A 93 6.52 -7.28 -5.18
N ARG A 94 5.93 -6.15 -4.76
CA ARG A 94 6.11 -5.59 -3.41
C ARG A 94 5.66 -6.56 -2.31
N ILE A 95 4.52 -7.22 -2.48
CA ILE A 95 4.03 -8.25 -1.54
C ILE A 95 4.93 -9.49 -1.60
N ALA A 96 5.45 -9.84 -2.77
CA ALA A 96 6.36 -10.97 -2.94
C ALA A 96 7.70 -10.76 -2.22
N VAL A 97 8.34 -9.59 -2.38
CA VAL A 97 9.61 -9.27 -1.69
C VAL A 97 9.43 -9.05 -0.19
N ASP A 98 8.26 -8.60 0.28
CA ASP A 98 7.95 -8.53 1.72
C ASP A 98 7.90 -9.93 2.37
N ARG A 99 7.30 -10.90 1.66
CA ARG A 99 7.20 -12.31 2.10
C ARG A 99 8.48 -13.11 1.88
N THR A 100 9.24 -12.78 0.84
CA THR A 100 10.46 -13.47 0.42
C THR A 100 11.60 -12.48 0.13
N PRO A 101 12.10 -11.76 1.16
CA PRO A 101 13.11 -10.73 0.98
C PRO A 101 14.46 -11.28 0.49
N ASP A 102 14.75 -12.55 0.80
CA ASP A 102 15.93 -13.35 0.43
C ASP A 102 16.03 -13.68 -1.08
N ASN A 103 15.07 -13.22 -1.90
CA ASN A 103 15.04 -13.49 -3.34
C ASN A 103 15.44 -12.24 -4.17
N PRO A 104 16.69 -12.14 -4.66
CA PRO A 104 17.13 -10.98 -5.42
C PRO A 104 16.48 -10.85 -6.81
N ASP A 105 16.04 -11.94 -7.43
CA ASP A 105 15.34 -11.90 -8.72
C ASP A 105 14.01 -11.15 -8.64
N LEU A 106 13.25 -11.30 -7.54
CA LEU A 106 12.04 -10.52 -7.30
C LEU A 106 12.33 -9.03 -7.11
N TRP A 107 13.38 -8.67 -6.37
CA TRP A 107 13.82 -7.28 -6.24
C TRP A 107 14.28 -6.67 -7.58
N GLN A 108 14.95 -7.47 -8.42
CA GLN A 108 15.36 -7.05 -9.75
C GLN A 108 14.14 -6.79 -10.64
N VAL A 109 13.17 -7.73 -10.72
CA VAL A 109 11.96 -7.53 -11.54
C VAL A 109 11.09 -6.38 -11.01
N LEU A 110 11.06 -6.16 -9.69
CA LEU A 110 10.40 -5.00 -9.09
C LEU A 110 11.07 -3.68 -9.52
N GLY A 111 12.41 -3.62 -9.52
CA GLY A 111 13.16 -2.49 -10.05
C GLY A 111 12.92 -2.28 -11.56
N ASP A 112 12.89 -3.34 -12.35
CA ASP A 112 12.58 -3.32 -13.79
C ASP A 112 11.15 -2.82 -14.05
N ALA A 113 10.20 -3.15 -13.16
CA ALA A 113 8.81 -2.70 -13.21
C ALA A 113 8.71 -1.19 -12.92
N TYR A 114 9.33 -0.72 -11.82
CA TYR A 114 9.42 0.69 -11.49
C TYR A 114 10.11 1.51 -12.60
N MET A 115 11.19 1.01 -13.21
CA MET A 115 11.84 1.66 -14.38
C MET A 115 10.90 1.77 -15.60
N ARG A 116 10.01 0.79 -15.79
CA ARG A 116 9.03 0.78 -16.90
C ARG A 116 7.81 1.64 -16.61
N ASP A 117 7.52 1.89 -15.34
CA ASP A 117 6.48 2.82 -14.86
C ASP A 117 7.02 4.26 -14.70
N ASP A 118 8.26 4.50 -15.16
CA ASP A 118 8.99 5.77 -15.08
C ASP A 118 9.29 6.23 -13.62
N GLN A 119 8.96 5.41 -12.62
CA GLN A 119 9.26 5.56 -11.18
C GLN A 119 10.75 5.26 -10.84
N THR A 120 11.66 6.02 -11.44
CA THR A 120 13.12 5.75 -11.39
C THR A 120 13.71 5.72 -9.97
N ASP A 121 13.27 6.60 -9.07
CA ASP A 121 13.76 6.64 -7.69
C ASP A 121 13.42 5.37 -6.89
N GLU A 122 12.19 4.86 -7.04
CA GLU A 122 11.74 3.63 -6.41
C GLU A 122 12.42 2.39 -7.02
N ALA A 123 12.74 2.43 -8.32
CA ALA A 123 13.55 1.39 -8.94
C ALA A 123 14.95 1.29 -8.30
N ILE A 124 15.63 2.43 -8.12
CA ILE A 124 16.95 2.48 -7.48
C ILE A 124 16.88 1.94 -6.05
N ASN A 125 15.82 2.28 -5.31
CA ASN A 125 15.54 1.77 -3.97
C ASN A 125 15.35 0.24 -3.96
N ALA A 126 14.56 -0.30 -4.89
CA ALA A 126 14.33 -1.74 -5.04
C ALA A 126 15.61 -2.52 -5.41
N TYR A 127 16.40 -2.03 -6.38
CA TYR A 127 17.68 -2.66 -6.72
C TYR A 127 18.67 -2.63 -5.55
N ARG A 128 18.71 -1.55 -4.76
CA ARG A 128 19.55 -1.49 -3.57
C ARG A 128 19.17 -2.55 -2.55
N LYS A 129 17.88 -2.68 -2.22
CA LYS A 129 17.38 -3.72 -1.31
C LYS A 129 17.69 -5.13 -1.82
N GLY A 130 17.55 -5.35 -3.13
CA GLY A 130 17.95 -6.61 -3.77
C GLY A 130 19.43 -6.96 -3.56
N MET A 131 20.33 -5.98 -3.65
CA MET A 131 21.76 -6.19 -3.36
C MET A 131 22.08 -6.28 -1.86
N GLU A 132 21.30 -5.63 -0.99
CA GLU A 132 21.46 -5.72 0.48
C GLU A 132 20.98 -7.07 1.05
N THR A 133 20.22 -7.85 0.26
CA THR A 133 19.63 -9.14 0.68
C THR A 133 20.10 -10.35 -0.16
N ALA A 134 21.20 -10.20 -0.91
CA ALA A 134 21.81 -11.24 -1.76
C ALA A 134 23.19 -11.70 -1.26
#